data_AF-A0A7Y6BS62-F1
#
_entry.id   AF-A0A7Y6BS62-F1
#
_cell.length_a   1.000
_cell.length_b   1.000
_cell.length_c   1.000
_cell.angle_alpha   90.00
_cell.angle_beta   90.00
_cell.angle_gamma   90.00
#
_symmetry.space_group_name_H-M   'P 1'
#
loop_
_entity.id
_entity.type
_entity.pdbx_description
1 polymer ?
#
loop_
_entity_poly.entity_id
_entity_poly.type
_entity_poly.pdbx_seq_one_letter_code
_entity_poly.pdbx_strand_id
1 'polypeptide(L)'
;MRFQWIKPTSRACCIAGIVTRVGLKDMTIDQAIDFTLSREIQCKNPHLISQRELKSLKREAEAQIRKIQETRRAVPVAGGR
;
A
#
# COMPACT_ATOMS: atom_id res chain seq x y z
N MET A 1 21.20 -0.95 -14.52
CA MET A 1 19.74 -1.24 -14.45
C MET A 1 19.04 -0.17 -13.62
N ARG A 2 17.73 0.05 -13.78
CA ARG A 2 16.94 1.04 -13.02
C ARG A 2 15.66 0.43 -12.46
N PHE A 3 15.15 1.00 -11.37
CA PHE A 3 13.81 0.71 -10.89
C PHE A 3 12.77 1.08 -11.94
N GLN A 4 11.77 0.23 -12.16
CA GLN A 4 10.69 0.49 -13.11
C GLN A 4 9.40 -0.19 -12.70
N TRP A 5 8.30 0.56 -12.71
CA TRP A 5 6.95 0.02 -12.66
C TRP A 5 6.61 -0.74 -13.95
N ILE A 6 6.04 -1.95 -13.82
CA ILE A 6 5.81 -2.84 -14.97
C ILE A 6 4.68 -2.30 -15.87
N LYS A 7 3.60 -1.78 -15.29
CA LYS A 7 2.46 -1.19 -15.99
C LYS A 7 2.16 0.21 -15.42
N PRO A 8 1.45 1.07 -16.16
CA PRO A 8 0.99 2.37 -15.64
C PRO A 8 0.17 2.24 -14.35
N THR A 9 -0.61 1.15 -14.21
CA THR A 9 -1.43 0.87 -13.03
C THR A 9 -0.67 0.20 -11.89
N SER A 10 0.56 -0.27 -12.11
CA SER A 10 1.30 -1.09 -11.15
C SER A 10 1.54 -0.39 -9.82
N ARG A 11 1.81 0.92 -9.84
CA ARG A 11 2.00 1.71 -8.61
C ARG A 11 0.73 1.75 -7.77
N ALA A 12 -0.42 1.99 -8.40
CA ALA A 12 -1.71 1.97 -7.72
C ALA A 12 -2.03 0.58 -7.17
N CYS A 13 -1.77 -0.49 -7.94
CA CYS A 13 -1.92 -1.87 -7.47
C CYS A 13 -0.98 -2.21 -6.31
N CYS A 14 0.24 -1.68 -6.31
CA CYS A 14 1.19 -1.83 -5.21
C CYS A 14 0.63 -1.19 -3.93
N ILE A 15 0.16 0.07 -4.01
CA ILE A 15 -0.47 0.77 -2.89
C ILE A 15 -1.70 0.02 -2.37
N ALA A 16 -2.59 -0.43 -3.25
CA ALA A 16 -3.75 -1.23 -2.86
C ALA A 16 -3.32 -2.51 -2.11
N GLY A 17 -2.31 -3.21 -2.62
CA GLY A 17 -1.74 -4.38 -1.95
C GLY A 17 -1.13 -4.08 -0.59
N ILE A 18 -0.47 -2.93 -0.41
CA ILE A 18 0.06 -2.48 0.88
C ILE A 18 -1.10 -2.25 1.86
N VAL A 19 -2.09 -1.45 1.46
CA VAL A 19 -3.27 -1.09 2.28
C VAL A 19 -4.03 -2.34 2.71
N THR A 20 -4.28 -3.28 1.80
CA THR A 20 -4.95 -4.55 2.11
C THR A 20 -4.16 -5.39 3.12
N ARG A 21 -2.83 -5.45 3.01
CA ARG A 21 -2.01 -6.21 3.96
C ARG A 21 -2.01 -5.60 5.35
N VAL A 22 -1.87 -4.28 5.44
CA VAL A 22 -1.95 -3.57 6.72
C VAL A 22 -3.32 -3.78 7.36
N GLY A 23 -4.39 -3.76 6.57
CA GLY A 23 -5.75 -3.94 7.07
C GLY A 23 -6.16 -5.38 7.43
N LEU A 24 -5.43 -6.40 6.95
CA LEU A 24 -5.81 -7.82 7.13
C LEU A 24 -4.79 -8.68 7.89
N LYS A 25 -3.51 -8.30 7.91
CA LYS A 25 -2.41 -9.17 8.38
C LYS A 25 -1.66 -8.63 9.60
N ASP A 26 -2.16 -7.60 10.28
CA ASP A 26 -1.48 -6.93 11.39
C ASP A 26 0.00 -6.60 11.10
N MET A 27 0.31 -6.22 9.86
CA MET A 27 1.65 -5.79 9.46
C MET A 27 1.74 -4.27 9.50
N THR A 28 2.91 -3.74 9.86
CA THR A 28 3.15 -2.30 9.72
C THR A 28 3.22 -1.91 8.24
N ILE A 29 3.04 -0.62 7.94
CA ILE A 29 3.10 -0.12 6.56
C ILE A 29 4.47 -0.41 5.95
N ASP A 30 5.55 -0.24 6.71
CA ASP A 30 6.91 -0.50 6.24
C ASP A 30 7.10 -1.99 5.89
N GLN A 31 6.66 -2.90 6.77
CA GLN A 31 6.68 -4.34 6.48
C GLN A 31 5.83 -4.71 5.26
N ALA A 32 4.68 -4.06 5.10
CA ALA A 32 3.80 -4.29 3.96
C ALA A 32 4.39 -3.77 2.64
N ILE A 33 5.13 -2.66 2.67
CA ILE A 33 5.90 -2.14 1.53
C ILE A 33 6.98 -3.15 1.15
N ASP A 34 7.82 -3.54 2.10
CA ASP A 34 8.93 -4.48 1.87
C ASP A 34 8.42 -5.81 1.31
N PHE A 35 7.37 -6.36 1.91
CA PHE A 35 6.74 -7.58 1.43
C PHE A 35 6.13 -7.42 0.03
N THR A 36 5.53 -6.27 -0.27
CA THR A 36 4.87 -6.08 -1.58
C THR A 36 5.91 -5.89 -2.68
N LEU A 37 7.01 -5.18 -2.41
CA LEU A 37 8.11 -4.96 -3.34
C LEU A 37 8.92 -6.24 -3.58
N SER A 38 9.17 -7.05 -2.54
CA SER A 38 9.95 -8.30 -2.65
C SER A 38 9.31 -9.36 -3.55
N ARG A 39 8.01 -9.25 -3.83
CA ARG A 39 7.31 -10.14 -4.77
C ARG A 39 7.59 -9.83 -6.24
N GLU A 40 8.12 -8.64 -6.55
CA GLU A 40 8.44 -8.21 -7.93
C GLU A 40 7.28 -8.31 -8.93
N ILE A 41 6.04 -8.34 -8.45
CA ILE A 41 4.84 -8.47 -9.30
C ILE A 41 4.52 -7.16 -10.03
N GLN A 42 4.79 -6.02 -9.39
CA GLN A 42 4.39 -4.70 -9.87
C GLN A 42 5.57 -3.86 -10.38
N CYS A 43 6.80 -4.21 -10.01
CA CYS A 43 8.00 -3.48 -10.37
C CYS A 43 9.15 -4.42 -10.68
N LYS A 44 10.10 -3.93 -11.48
CA LYS A 44 11.40 -4.55 -11.73
C LYS A 44 12.48 -3.83 -10.91
N ASN A 45 13.44 -4.60 -10.41
CA ASN A 45 14.56 -4.10 -9.60
C ASN A 45 14.10 -3.29 -8.37
N PRO A 46 13.26 -3.86 -7.47
CA PRO A 46 12.75 -3.15 -6.30
C PRO A 46 13.86 -2.61 -5.39
N HIS A 47 15.01 -3.26 -5.33
CA HIS A 47 16.18 -2.82 -4.56
C HIS A 47 16.78 -1.48 -5.03
N LEU A 48 16.44 -1.03 -6.25
CA LEU A 48 16.86 0.26 -6.81
C LEU A 48 15.81 1.37 -6.60
N ILE A 49 14.74 1.10 -5.86
CA ILE A 49 13.70 2.10 -5.58
C ILE A 49 14.33 3.29 -4.84
N SER A 50 13.99 4.51 -5.26
CA SER A 50 14.49 5.70 -4.60
C SER A 50 13.83 5.89 -3.23
N GLN A 51 14.57 6.48 -2.29
CA GLN A 51 14.02 6.88 -0.98
C GLN A 51 12.82 7.83 -1.11
N ARG A 52 12.81 8.67 -2.15
CA ARG A 52 11.68 9.56 -2.43
C ARG A 52 10.43 8.78 -2.83
N GLU A 53 10.58 7.76 -3.68
CA GLU A 53 9.45 6.92 -4.11
C GLU A 53 8.93 6.09 -2.94
N LEU A 54 9.80 5.52 -2.10
CA LEU A 54 9.41 4.83 -0.87
C LEU A 54 8.60 5.73 0.06
N LYS A 55 9.08 6.96 0.32
CA LYS A 55 8.34 7.96 1.12
C LYS A 55 6.99 8.30 0.50
N SER A 56 6.91 8.40 -0.83
CA SER A 56 5.64 8.65 -1.53
C SER A 56 4.66 7.49 -1.36
N LEU A 57 5.12 6.24 -1.54
CA LEU A 57 4.30 5.04 -1.34
C LEU A 57 3.76 4.96 0.08
N LYS A 58 4.62 5.20 1.08
CA LYS A 58 4.22 5.21 2.49
C LYS A 58 3.15 6.27 2.76
N ARG A 59 3.38 7.51 2.35
CA ARG A 59 2.42 8.62 2.55
C ARG A 59 1.07 8.33 1.90
N GLU A 60 1.06 7.78 0.69
CA GLU A 60 -0.18 7.46 -0.02
C GLU A 60 -0.92 6.27 0.59
N ALA A 61 -0.20 5.23 1.00
CA ALA A 61 -0.79 4.11 1.74
C ALA A 61 -1.40 4.59 3.07
N GLU A 62 -0.68 5.44 3.83
CA GLU A 62 -1.19 6.06 5.06
C GLU A 62 -2.48 6.86 4.80
N ALA A 63 -2.50 7.69 3.75
CA ALA A 63 -3.68 8.48 3.39
C ALA A 63 -4.88 7.59 3.05
N GLN A 64 -4.68 6.50 2.32
CA GLN A 64 -5.74 5.54 2.00
C GLN A 64 -6.23 4.79 3.23
N ILE A 65 -5.34 4.37 4.12
CA ILE A 65 -5.71 3.73 5.39
C ILE A 65 -6.54 4.68 6.26
N ARG A 66 -6.12 5.95 6.40
CA ARG A 66 -6.88 6.96 7.14
C ARG A 66 -8.27 7.15 6.56
N LYS A 67 -8.39 7.27 5.23
CA LYS A 67 -9.68 7.36 4.54
C LYS A 67 -10.57 6.14 4.80
N ILE A 68 -10.01 4.93 4.81
CA ILE A 68 -10.74 3.70 5.15
C ILE A 68 -11.20 3.72 6.62
N GLN A 69 -10.37 4.21 7.54
CA GLN A 69 -10.75 4.32 8.96
C GLN A 69 -11.85 5.37 9.19
N GLU A 70 -11.76 6.52 8.52
CA GLU A 70 -12.78 7.57 8.56
C GLU A 70 -14.13 7.08 8.01
N THR A 71 -14.10 6.40 6.86
CA THR A 71 -15.32 5.82 6.27
C THR A 71 -15.91 4.71 7.12
N ARG A 72 -15.09 3.86 7.76
CA ARG A 72 -15.57 2.87 8.74
C ARG A 72 -16.24 3.51 9.96
N ARG A 73 -15.72 4.64 10.44
CA ARG A 73 -16.32 5.40 11.56
C ARG A 73 -17.60 6.14 11.16
N ALA A 74 -17.73 6.48 9.88
CA ALA A 74 -18.91 7.16 9.33
C ALA A 74 -20.10 6.21 9.08
N VAL A 75 -19.91 4.89 9.12
CA VAL A 75 -21.02 3.93 9.10
C VAL A 75 -21.58 3.86 10.53
N PRO A 76 -22.79 4.39 10.81
CA PRO A 76 -23.45 4.08 12.07
C PRO A 76 -23.63 2.57 12.11
N VAL A 77 -23.45 1.98 13.30
CA VAL A 77 -23.78 0.58 13.58
C VAL A 77 -25.30 0.41 13.46
N ALA A 78 -25.84 0.53 12.25
CA ALA A 78 -27.22 0.22 11.90
C ALA A 78 -27.27 -1.28 11.59
N GLY A 79 -27.12 -2.08 12.64
CA GLY A 79 -27.04 -3.54 12.52
C GLY A 79 -27.04 -4.24 13.87
N GLY A 80 -27.70 -3.64 14.87
CA GLY A 80 -28.16 -4.38 16.04
C GLY A 80 -29.52 -4.99 15.70
N ARG A 81 -29.52 -6.27 15.31
CA ARG A 81 -30.64 -7.18 15.51
C ARG A 81 -30.17 -8.61 15.38
#